data_AF-A0A1W1BY93-F1
#
_entry.id   AF-A0A1W1BY93-F1
#
_cell.length_a   1.000
_cell.length_b   1.000
_cell.length_c   1.000
_cell.angle_alpha   90.00
_cell.angle_beta   90.00
_cell.angle_gamma   90.00
#
_symmetry.space_group_name_H-M   'P 1'
#
loop_
_entity.id
_entity.type
_entity.pdbx_description
1 polymer ?
#
loop_
_entity_poly.entity_id
_entity_poly.type
_entity_poly.pdbx_seq_one_letter_code
_entity_poly.pdbx_strand_id
1 'polypeptide(L)'
;MHKHHFIGLTILVSVLALNPLAATELQNTIQTKTKSSKRITKSIASLLHQRGLDEDAADRIAASFMNGKEELLAQMADRLTSVVSHDEILEHLSNAALHRKDVRLDSYDYLVSMVSGIRQKKLDKSTLAHLNIVSKLNSQMLG
;
A
#
# COMPACT_ATOMS: atom_id res chain seq x y z
N MET A 1 23.31 26.04 -33.61
CA MET A 1 23.81 25.48 -32.35
C MET A 1 22.79 25.78 -31.24
N HIS A 2 22.43 24.76 -30.46
CA HIS A 2 21.49 24.74 -29.32
C HIS A 2 21.81 25.81 -28.25
N LYS A 3 20.93 26.30 -27.35
CA LYS A 3 20.10 25.65 -26.32
C LYS A 3 19.14 26.69 -25.70
N HIS A 4 17.83 26.43 -25.67
CA HIS A 4 16.98 26.05 -24.51
C HIS A 4 16.45 27.18 -23.60
N HIS A 5 15.12 27.28 -23.66
CA HIS A 5 14.12 27.88 -22.78
C HIS A 5 14.53 28.15 -21.32
N PHE A 6 14.46 29.44 -20.93
CA PHE A 6 14.52 29.91 -19.55
C PHE A 6 13.25 30.71 -19.19
N ILE A 7 12.08 30.21 -19.60
CA ILE A 7 10.78 30.83 -19.30
C ILE A 7 9.86 29.71 -18.84
N GLY A 8 9.90 29.38 -17.56
CA GLY A 8 9.07 28.31 -17.00
C GLY A 8 9.05 28.28 -15.47
N LEU A 9 10.05 28.86 -14.80
CA LEU A 9 10.14 28.80 -13.34
C LEU A 9 9.49 29.99 -12.62
N THR A 10 9.22 31.11 -13.31
CA THR A 10 8.75 32.34 -12.66
C THR A 10 7.23 32.40 -12.46
N ILE A 11 6.44 31.61 -13.21
CA ILE A 11 4.96 31.68 -13.16
C ILE A 11 4.39 30.86 -11.97
N LEU A 12 5.15 29.89 -11.45
CA LEU A 12 4.69 29.04 -10.34
C LEU A 12 4.75 29.74 -8.97
N VAL A 13 5.63 30.72 -8.79
CA VAL A 13 5.82 31.39 -7.48
C VAL A 13 4.71 32.40 -7.19
N SER A 14 4.12 33.02 -8.23
CA SER A 14 3.06 34.02 -8.07
C SER A 14 1.71 33.44 -7.64
N VAL A 15 1.43 32.17 -7.96
CA VAL A 15 0.18 31.51 -7.54
C VAL A 15 0.20 31.09 -6.07
N LEU A 16 1.38 30.72 -5.54
CA LEU A 16 1.56 30.34 -4.13
C LEU A 16 1.38 31.50 -3.15
N ALA A 17 1.66 32.73 -3.58
CA ALA A 17 1.48 33.93 -2.75
C ALA A 17 0.02 34.39 -2.63
N LEU A 18 -0.86 33.96 -3.55
CA LEU A 18 -2.25 34.44 -3.64
C LEU A 18 -3.27 33.52 -2.95
N ASN A 19 -2.85 32.32 -2.51
CA ASN A 19 -3.74 31.42 -1.79
C ASN A 19 -2.98 30.52 -0.80
N PRO A 20 -2.75 30.95 0.46
CA PRO A 20 -2.01 30.16 1.45
C PRO A 20 -2.67 28.79 1.73
N LEU A 21 -3.97 28.65 1.46
CA LEU A 21 -4.68 27.37 1.53
C LEU A 21 -4.19 26.38 0.46
N ALA A 22 -3.95 26.84 -0.78
CA ALA A 22 -3.45 25.99 -1.85
C ALA A 22 -1.98 25.57 -1.64
N ALA A 23 -1.17 26.44 -1.02
CA ALA A 23 0.20 26.08 -0.61
C ALA A 23 0.19 24.97 0.46
N THR A 24 -0.77 25.01 1.38
CA THR A 24 -0.95 24.00 2.44
C THR A 24 -1.44 22.68 1.85
N GLU A 25 -2.37 22.71 0.90
CA GLU A 25 -2.83 21.50 0.20
C GLU A 25 -1.74 20.87 -0.68
N LEU A 26 -0.92 21.67 -1.35
CA LEU A 26 0.20 21.17 -2.16
C LEU A 26 1.31 20.60 -1.26
N GLN A 27 1.66 21.25 -0.14
CA GLN A 27 2.58 20.68 0.83
C GLN A 27 2.02 19.41 1.48
N ASN A 28 0.73 19.34 1.78
CA ASN A 28 0.10 18.11 2.27
C ASN A 28 0.08 17.03 1.20
N THR A 29 -0.12 17.37 -0.08
CA THR A 29 -0.09 16.42 -1.20
C THR A 29 1.32 15.92 -1.49
N ILE A 30 2.33 16.80 -1.37
CA ILE A 30 3.74 16.42 -1.53
C ILE A 30 4.19 15.62 -0.31
N GLN A 31 3.89 16.03 0.92
CA GLN A 31 4.19 15.25 2.13
C GLN A 31 3.46 13.90 2.17
N THR A 32 2.24 13.80 1.66
CA THR A 32 1.54 12.51 1.54
C THR A 32 2.17 11.64 0.45
N LYS A 33 2.60 12.20 -0.68
CA LYS A 33 3.33 11.46 -1.73
C LYS A 33 4.75 11.05 -1.31
N THR A 34 5.48 11.86 -0.54
CA THR A 34 6.83 11.50 -0.03
C THR A 34 6.76 10.58 1.20
N LYS A 35 5.63 10.57 1.93
CA LYS A 35 5.32 9.58 2.99
C LYS A 35 4.56 8.35 2.47
N SER A 36 4.26 8.26 1.17
CA SER A 36 3.44 7.17 0.61
C SER A 36 4.18 5.83 0.50
N SER A 37 5.50 5.80 0.72
CA SER A 37 6.17 4.61 1.24
C SER A 37 6.08 4.63 2.77
N LYS A 38 4.86 4.66 3.30
CA LYS A 38 4.62 4.35 4.70
C LYS A 38 4.91 2.87 4.79
N ARG A 39 6.06 2.52 5.37
CA ARG A 39 6.43 1.15 5.75
C ARG A 39 5.18 0.38 6.16
N ILE A 40 4.81 -0.68 5.43
CA ILE A 40 3.65 -1.53 5.73
C ILE A 40 3.67 -1.97 7.19
N THR A 41 4.88 -2.21 7.73
CA THR A 41 5.10 -2.47 9.16
C THR A 41 4.44 -1.43 10.05
N LYS A 42 4.69 -0.14 9.79
CA LYS A 42 4.15 0.96 10.61
C LYS A 42 2.64 1.08 10.47
N SER A 43 2.11 0.87 9.27
CA SER A 43 0.66 0.86 9.05
C SER A 43 -0.01 -0.29 9.80
N ILE A 44 0.58 -1.48 9.77
CA ILE A 44 0.09 -2.63 10.54
C ILE A 44 0.17 -2.37 12.04
N ALA A 45 1.30 -1.88 12.55
CA ALA A 45 1.45 -1.53 13.96
C ALA A 45 0.42 -0.49 14.40
N SER A 46 0.21 0.56 13.60
CA SER A 46 -0.82 1.57 13.86
C SER A 46 -2.22 0.96 13.93
N LEU A 47 -2.58 0.07 13.00
CA LEU A 47 -3.88 -0.61 12.99
C LEU A 47 -4.04 -1.54 14.19
N LEU A 48 -2.99 -2.25 14.60
CA LEU A 48 -3.00 -3.10 15.78
C LEU A 48 -3.17 -2.28 17.06
N HIS A 49 -2.46 -1.16 17.19
CA HIS A 49 -2.59 -0.25 18.31
C HIS A 49 -4.00 0.35 18.41
N GLN A 50 -4.57 0.77 17.27
CA GLN A 50 -5.96 1.24 17.19
C GLN A 50 -6.99 0.17 17.62
N ARG A 51 -6.65 -1.12 17.52
CA ARG A 51 -7.46 -2.23 18.01
C ARG A 51 -7.25 -2.57 19.49
N GLY A 52 -6.48 -1.75 20.21
CA GLY A 52 -6.27 -1.85 21.65
C GLY A 52 -5.02 -2.62 22.06
N LEU A 53 -4.11 -2.93 21.13
CA LEU A 53 -2.80 -3.44 21.51
C LEU A 53 -1.93 -2.30 22.04
N ASP A 54 -1.11 -2.62 23.04
CA ASP A 54 -0.03 -1.75 23.47
C ASP A 54 0.90 -1.42 22.29
N GLU A 55 1.42 -0.19 22.24
CA GLU A 55 2.23 0.30 21.11
C GLU A 55 3.47 -0.57 20.88
N ASP A 56 4.22 -0.88 21.94
CA ASP A 56 5.41 -1.73 21.86
C ASP A 56 5.05 -3.15 21.40
N ALA A 57 3.89 -3.67 21.85
CA ALA A 57 3.41 -4.97 21.40
C ALA A 57 3.02 -4.96 19.91
N ALA A 58 2.33 -3.92 19.46
CA ALA A 58 1.93 -3.74 18.06
C ALA A 58 3.13 -3.65 17.12
N ASP A 59 4.16 -2.87 17.50
CA ASP A 59 5.40 -2.73 16.75
C ASP A 59 6.15 -4.07 16.64
N ARG A 60 6.29 -4.80 17.76
CA ARG A 60 6.94 -6.12 17.75
C ARG A 60 6.22 -7.11 16.84
N ILE A 61 4.88 -7.16 16.88
CA ILE A 61 4.09 -8.04 16.02
C ILE A 61 4.26 -7.67 14.56
N ALA A 62 4.15 -6.38 14.22
CA ALA A 62 4.29 -5.92 12.84
C ALA A 62 5.69 -6.22 12.27
N ALA A 63 6.74 -5.95 13.06
CA ALA A 63 8.13 -6.21 12.65
C ALA A 63 8.38 -7.72 12.45
N SER A 64 7.90 -8.55 13.39
CA SER A 64 8.00 -10.01 13.28
C SER A 64 7.24 -10.55 12.08
N PHE A 65 6.09 -9.97 11.75
CA PHE A 65 5.25 -10.39 10.63
C PHE A 65 5.90 -10.09 9.28
N MET A 66 6.59 -8.95 9.13
CA MET A 66 7.33 -8.66 7.89
C MET A 66 8.56 -9.54 7.69
N ASN A 67 9.23 -9.96 8.77
CA ASN A 67 10.43 -10.81 8.73
C ASN A 67 11.48 -10.37 7.69
N GLY A 68 11.73 -9.06 7.59
CA GLY A 68 12.69 -8.48 6.65
C GLY A 68 12.27 -8.45 5.17
N LYS A 69 11.05 -8.89 4.84
CA LYS A 69 10.51 -8.94 3.46
C LYS A 69 9.57 -7.78 3.13
N GLU A 70 9.68 -6.67 3.85
CA GLU A 70 8.75 -5.53 3.74
C GLU A 70 8.64 -5.00 2.32
N GLU A 71 9.77 -4.78 1.65
CA GLU A 71 9.80 -4.23 0.29
C GLU A 71 9.11 -5.15 -0.73
N LEU A 72 9.42 -6.45 -0.66
CA LEU A 72 8.83 -7.46 -1.53
C LEU A 72 7.31 -7.56 -1.31
N LEU A 73 6.89 -7.63 -0.05
CA LEU A 73 5.47 -7.71 0.28
C LEU A 73 4.73 -6.42 -0.14
N ALA A 74 5.37 -5.26 -0.01
CA ALA A 74 4.80 -3.99 -0.45
C ALA A 74 4.55 -3.95 -1.96
N GLN A 75 5.51 -4.41 -2.76
CA GLN A 75 5.33 -4.49 -4.20
C GLN A 75 4.25 -5.51 -4.61
N MET A 76 4.17 -6.65 -3.91
CA MET A 76 3.11 -7.64 -4.15
C MET A 76 1.71 -7.08 -3.78
N ALA A 77 1.63 -6.34 -2.68
CA ALA A 77 0.40 -5.68 -2.22
C ALA A 77 -0.02 -4.55 -3.17
N ASP A 78 0.93 -3.76 -3.69
CA ASP A 78 0.65 -2.68 -4.63
C ASP A 78 -0.05 -3.19 -5.90
N ARG A 79 0.36 -4.35 -6.43
CA ARG A 79 -0.29 -4.96 -7.60
C ARG A 79 -1.74 -5.39 -7.34
N LEU A 80 -2.09 -5.69 -6.09
CA LEU A 80 -3.45 -6.02 -5.68
C LEU A 80 -4.37 -4.79 -5.60
N THR A 81 -3.83 -3.58 -5.59
CA THR A 81 -4.62 -2.33 -5.50
C THR A 81 -5.61 -2.15 -6.65
N SER A 82 -5.35 -2.82 -7.78
CA SER A 82 -6.25 -2.89 -8.94
C SER A 82 -7.55 -3.68 -8.68
N VAL A 83 -7.58 -4.52 -7.64
CA VAL A 83 -8.71 -5.39 -7.30
C VAL A 83 -9.28 -5.08 -5.91
N VAL A 84 -8.43 -4.73 -4.96
CA VAL A 84 -8.80 -4.47 -3.56
C VAL A 84 -8.13 -3.17 -3.13
N SER A 85 -8.82 -2.31 -2.39
CA SER A 85 -8.21 -1.06 -1.96
C SER A 85 -7.00 -1.29 -1.05
N HIS A 86 -6.09 -0.32 -1.02
CA HIS A 86 -4.90 -0.40 -0.16
C HIS A 86 -5.27 -0.59 1.32
N ASP A 87 -6.31 0.09 1.80
CA ASP A 87 -6.78 -0.01 3.18
C ASP A 87 -7.32 -1.40 3.50
N GLU A 88 -8.11 -2.01 2.59
CA GLU A 88 -8.58 -3.39 2.75
C GLU A 88 -7.43 -4.41 2.78
N ILE A 89 -6.36 -4.17 2.00
CA ILE A 89 -5.15 -5.00 2.03
C ILE A 89 -4.46 -4.86 3.38
N LEU A 90 -4.25 -3.64 3.88
CA LEU A 90 -3.64 -3.40 5.19
C LEU A 90 -4.47 -3.97 6.35
N GLU A 91 -5.80 -3.88 6.25
CA GLU A 91 -6.73 -4.47 7.22
C GLU A 91 -6.55 -5.99 7.27
N HIS A 92 -6.51 -6.64 6.11
CA HIS A 92 -6.26 -8.09 6.02
C HIS A 92 -4.88 -8.47 6.54
N LEU A 93 -3.81 -7.74 6.16
CA LEU A 93 -2.45 -8.01 6.60
C LEU A 93 -2.28 -7.81 8.11
N SER A 94 -2.90 -6.78 8.67
CA SER A 94 -2.84 -6.55 10.12
C SER A 94 -3.62 -7.62 10.90
N ASN A 95 -4.74 -8.11 10.37
CA ASN A 95 -5.45 -9.25 10.94
C ASN A 95 -4.63 -10.55 10.84
N ALA A 96 -3.92 -10.77 9.73
CA ALA A 96 -3.01 -11.89 9.57
C ALA A 96 -1.84 -11.81 10.57
N ALA A 97 -1.26 -10.62 10.74
CA ALA A 97 -0.19 -10.37 11.71
C ALA A 97 -0.65 -10.67 13.15
N LEU A 98 -1.82 -10.19 13.55
CA LEU A 98 -2.40 -10.43 14.87
C LEU A 98 -2.56 -11.92 15.16
N HIS A 99 -3.07 -12.68 14.18
CA HIS A 99 -3.31 -14.11 14.29
C HIS A 99 -2.10 -14.98 13.91
N ARG A 100 -0.93 -14.37 13.65
CA ARG A 100 0.29 -15.05 13.21
C ARG A 100 0.07 -15.98 12.02
N LYS A 101 -0.78 -15.56 11.08
CA LYS A 101 -1.08 -16.29 9.85
C LYS A 101 -0.05 -15.96 8.79
N ASP A 102 0.36 -16.99 8.05
CA ASP A 102 1.21 -16.83 6.88
C ASP A 102 0.43 -16.14 5.73
N VAL A 103 1.14 -15.32 4.95
CA VAL A 103 0.57 -14.55 3.84
C VAL A 103 1.29 -14.90 2.56
N ARG A 104 0.53 -15.40 1.58
CA ARG A 104 1.05 -15.85 0.28
C ARG A 104 0.43 -15.06 -0.86
N LEU A 105 0.89 -13.82 -1.06
CA LEU A 105 0.37 -12.94 -2.12
C LEU A 105 0.77 -13.40 -3.55
N ASP A 106 1.63 -14.40 -3.65
CA ASP A 106 2.02 -15.11 -4.87
C ASP A 106 1.05 -16.23 -5.25
N SER A 107 0.22 -16.72 -4.31
CA SER A 107 -0.65 -17.86 -4.52
C SER A 107 -2.04 -17.45 -5.00
N TYR A 108 -2.45 -17.96 -6.17
CA TYR A 108 -3.78 -17.70 -6.72
C TYR A 108 -4.92 -18.03 -5.73
N ASP A 109 -4.90 -19.22 -5.14
CA ASP A 109 -5.94 -19.66 -4.20
C ASP A 109 -6.01 -18.78 -2.95
N TYR A 110 -4.85 -18.31 -2.48
CA TYR A 110 -4.78 -17.39 -1.35
C TYR A 110 -5.40 -16.04 -1.72
N LEU A 111 -5.04 -15.49 -2.89
CA LEU A 111 -5.59 -14.22 -3.37
C LEU A 111 -7.11 -14.31 -3.55
N VAL A 112 -7.61 -15.37 -4.16
CA VAL A 112 -9.06 -15.60 -4.32
C VAL A 112 -9.76 -15.66 -2.96
N SER A 113 -9.19 -16.40 -2.00
CA SER A 113 -9.74 -16.53 -0.65
C SER A 113 -9.75 -15.19 0.09
N MET A 114 -8.65 -14.44 0.01
CA MET A 114 -8.51 -13.10 0.59
C MET A 114 -9.55 -12.14 0.01
N VAL A 115 -9.60 -11.99 -1.31
CA VAL A 115 -10.52 -11.03 -1.96
C VAL A 115 -11.98 -11.43 -1.76
N SER A 116 -12.29 -12.73 -1.78
CA SER A 116 -13.65 -13.21 -1.48
C SER A 116 -14.05 -12.92 -0.02
N GLY A 117 -13.11 -13.12 0.92
CA GLY A 117 -13.33 -12.82 2.34
C GLY A 117 -13.52 -11.34 2.62
N ILE A 118 -12.76 -10.46 1.94
CA ILE A 118 -12.92 -9.01 2.04
C ILE A 118 -14.28 -8.57 1.49
N ARG A 119 -14.63 -9.02 0.29
CA ARG A 119 -15.84 -8.57 -0.41
C ARG A 119 -17.14 -9.28 0.02
N GLN A 120 -17.04 -10.33 0.85
CA GLN A 120 -18.18 -11.12 1.36
C GLN A 120 -19.10 -11.64 0.23
N LYS A 121 -18.54 -11.91 -0.95
CA LYS A 121 -19.31 -12.34 -2.13
C LYS A 121 -18.47 -13.18 -3.09
N LYS A 122 -19.16 -13.91 -3.98
CA LYS A 122 -18.51 -14.63 -5.07
C LYS A 122 -17.88 -13.64 -6.06
N LEU A 123 -16.65 -13.94 -6.47
CA LEU A 123 -15.92 -13.14 -7.45
C LEU A 123 -16.39 -13.46 -8.87
N ASP A 124 -16.50 -12.42 -9.70
CA ASP A 124 -16.79 -12.59 -11.12
C ASP A 124 -15.57 -13.12 -11.90
N LYS A 125 -15.80 -13.58 -13.13
CA LYS A 125 -14.75 -14.15 -13.98
C LYS A 125 -13.63 -13.15 -14.30
N SER A 126 -13.94 -11.87 -14.39
CA SER A 126 -12.95 -10.82 -14.70
C SER A 126 -11.99 -10.65 -13.52
N THR A 127 -12.54 -10.53 -12.30
CA THR A 127 -11.78 -10.46 -11.05
C THR A 127 -10.90 -11.71 -10.89
N LEU A 128 -11.44 -12.91 -11.13
CA LEU A 128 -10.67 -14.15 -11.06
C LEU A 128 -9.52 -14.19 -12.07
N ALA A 129 -9.72 -13.70 -13.30
CA ALA A 129 -8.68 -13.62 -14.31
C ALA A 129 -7.57 -12.62 -13.90
N HIS A 130 -7.93 -11.47 -13.35
CA HIS A 130 -6.96 -10.51 -12.81
C HIS A 130 -6.15 -11.08 -11.64
N LEU A 131 -6.79 -11.76 -10.69
CA LEU A 131 -6.06 -12.38 -9.57
C LEU A 131 -5.08 -13.46 -10.04
N ASN A 132 -5.40 -14.20 -11.12
CA ASN A 132 -4.46 -15.13 -11.73
C ASN A 132 -3.24 -14.41 -12.30
N ILE A 133 -3.43 -13.29 -13.01
CA ILE A 133 -2.32 -12.47 -13.52
C ILE A 133 -1.46 -11.95 -12.37
N VAL A 134 -2.07 -11.36 -11.34
CA VAL A 134 -1.34 -10.85 -10.16
C VAL A 134 -0.55 -11.96 -9.48
N SER A 135 -1.14 -13.15 -9.28
CA SER A 135 -0.44 -14.28 -8.67
C SER A 135 0.82 -14.70 -9.44
N LYS A 136 0.73 -14.74 -10.77
CA LYS A 136 1.88 -15.08 -11.64
C LYS A 136 2.97 -14.03 -11.57
N LEU A 137 2.59 -12.75 -11.65
CA LEU A 137 3.52 -11.63 -11.53
C LEU A 137 4.22 -11.64 -10.17
N ASN A 138 3.49 -11.92 -9.09
CA ASN A 138 4.05 -12.00 -7.74
C ASN A 138 4.96 -13.22 -7.58
N SER A 139 4.58 -14.38 -8.11
CA SER A 139 5.42 -15.59 -8.11
C SER A 139 6.77 -15.35 -8.79
N GLN A 140 6.79 -14.60 -9.90
CA GLN A 140 8.04 -14.25 -10.61
C GLN A 140 9.01 -13.41 -9.77
N MET A 141 8.54 -12.74 -8.72
CA MET A 141 9.41 -11.97 -7.83
C MET A 141 10.15 -12.85 -6.81
N LEU A 142 9.73 -14.11 -6.65
CA LEU A 142 10.30 -15.05 -5.69
C LEU A 142 11.48 -15.86 -6.25
N GLY A 143 11.71 -15.80 -7.57
CA GLY A 143 12.76 -16.57 -8.27
C GLY A 143 12.23 -17.89 -8.81
#